data_AF-A0A8C4ZHA4-F1
#
_entry.id   AF-A0A8C4ZHA4-F1
#
_cell.length_a   1.000
_cell.length_b   1.000
_cell.length_c   1.000
_cell.angle_alpha   90.00
_cell.angle_beta   90.00
_cell.angle_gamma   90.00
#
_symmetry.space_group_name_H-M   'P 1'
#
loop_
_entity.id
_entity.type
_entity.pdbx_description
1 polymer ?
#
loop_
_entity_poly.entity_id
_entity_poly.type
_entity_poly.pdbx_seq_one_letter_code
_entity_poly.pdbx_strand_id
1 'polypeptide(L)'
;LQDALSKISTVAYVDILEGDSEGHIRFKTPEEAQAVVKDRSAVAKEHGWTLDLLSGDHEQRYWQKILVDRQVKLNRPREKKRGTEKLISKAEKIIMARAKEANKHIHFQDV
;
A
#
# COMPACT_ATOMS: atom_id res chain seq x y z
N LEU A 1 9.37 1.61 5.60
CA LEU A 1 9.47 0.15 5.41
C LEU A 1 9.82 -0.22 3.97
N GLN A 2 9.00 0.14 2.98
CA GLN A 2 9.30 -0.12 1.56
C GLN A 2 10.67 0.42 1.13
N ASP A 3 11.00 1.68 1.47
CA ASP A 3 12.28 2.30 1.10
C ASP A 3 13.50 1.72 1.82
N ALA A 4 13.29 1.08 2.97
CA ALA A 4 14.38 0.42 3.70
C ALA A 4 14.69 -0.93 3.06
N LEU A 5 13.66 -1.70 2.72
CA LEU A 5 13.79 -3.02 2.11
C LEU A 5 14.15 -2.95 0.62
N SER A 6 13.76 -1.89 -0.09
CA SER A 6 14.12 -1.67 -1.49
C SER A 6 15.62 -1.48 -1.72
N LYS A 7 16.38 -1.12 -0.66
CA LYS A 7 17.85 -1.06 -0.70
C LYS A 7 18.50 -2.44 -0.80
N ILE A 8 17.80 -3.48 -0.33
CA ILE A 8 18.30 -4.86 -0.30
C ILE A 8 17.77 -5.64 -1.49
N SER A 9 16.46 -5.55 -1.77
CA SER A 9 15.85 -6.25 -2.91
C SER A 9 14.57 -5.57 -3.42
N THR A 10 14.13 -5.95 -4.62
CA THR A 10 12.99 -5.31 -5.27
C THR A 10 11.66 -5.74 -4.61
N VAL A 11 11.11 -4.90 -3.74
CA VAL A 11 9.80 -5.14 -3.13
C VAL A 11 8.68 -4.98 -4.16
N ALA A 12 7.85 -6.01 -4.33
CA ALA A 12 6.71 -6.00 -5.24
C ALA A 12 5.46 -5.40 -4.60
N TYR A 13 5.23 -5.69 -3.32
CA TYR A 13 4.07 -5.20 -2.59
C TYR A 13 4.31 -5.21 -1.08
N VAL A 14 3.76 -4.22 -0.38
CA VAL A 14 3.74 -4.15 1.09
C VAL A 14 2.29 -4.23 1.54
N ASP A 15 1.95 -5.30 2.26
CA ASP A 15 0.63 -5.50 2.86
C ASP A 15 0.72 -5.23 4.36
N ILE A 16 0.50 -3.96 4.72
CA ILE A 16 0.42 -3.48 6.10
C ILE A 16 -0.89 -2.71 6.23
N LEU A 17 -1.67 -3.02 7.26
CA LEU A 17 -2.85 -2.25 7.62
C LEU A 17 -2.45 -1.08 8.54
N GLU A 18 -3.13 0.05 8.37
CA GLU A 18 -2.88 1.23 9.20
C GLU A 18 -3.26 0.92 10.66
N GLY A 19 -2.25 0.92 11.54
CA GLY A 19 -2.41 0.59 12.96
C GLY A 19 -1.95 -0.81 13.35
N ASP A 20 -1.64 -1.70 12.40
CA ASP A 20 -1.06 -3.00 12.70
C ASP A 20 0.45 -2.90 12.99
N SER A 21 0.91 -3.66 13.99
CA SER A 21 2.33 -3.83 14.32
C SER A 21 3.03 -4.89 13.47
N GLU A 22 2.26 -5.64 12.67
CA GLU A 22 2.72 -6.75 11.83
C GLU A 22 2.25 -6.57 10.40
N GLY A 23 2.96 -7.19 9.45
CA GLY A 23 2.57 -7.13 8.05
C GLY A 23 3.38 -8.05 7.16
N HIS A 24 2.99 -8.11 5.90
CA HIS A 24 3.55 -9.05 4.94
C HIS A 24 4.16 -8.29 3.76
N ILE A 25 5.37 -8.70 3.36
CA ILE A 25 6.07 -8.12 2.21
C ILE A 25 6.15 -9.19 1.12
N ARG A 26 5.80 -8.81 -0.11
CA ARG A 26 5.92 -9.68 -1.28
C ARG A 26 7.09 -9.25 -2.14
N PHE A 27 7.89 -10.23 -2.53
CA PHE A 27 9.00 -10.09 -3.47
C PHE A 27 8.62 -10.70 -4.82
N LYS A 28 9.33 -10.32 -5.89
CA LYS A 28 9.06 -10.89 -7.21
C LYS A 28 9.62 -12.29 -7.35
N THR A 29 10.78 -12.53 -6.74
CA THR A 29 11.44 -13.83 -6.78
C THR A 29 11.73 -14.35 -5.36
N PRO A 30 11.78 -15.68 -5.18
CA PRO A 30 12.10 -16.27 -3.88
C PRO A 30 13.52 -15.96 -3.42
N GLU A 31 14.47 -15.76 -4.34
CA GLU A 31 15.86 -15.40 -4.02
C GLU A 31 15.95 -14.02 -3.35
N GLU A 32 15.14 -13.06 -3.80
CA GLU A 32 15.03 -11.72 -3.21
C GLU A 32 14.50 -11.78 -1.78
N ALA A 33 13.51 -12.65 -1.52
CA ALA A 33 12.98 -12.87 -0.18
C ALA A 33 14.03 -13.50 0.74
N GLN A 34 14.78 -14.49 0.25
CA GLN A 34 15.85 -15.13 1.00
C GLN A 34 17.00 -14.17 1.30
N ALA A 35 17.37 -13.27 0.38
CA ALA A 35 18.40 -12.26 0.61
C ALA A 35 18.05 -11.34 1.78
N VAL A 36 16.80 -10.86 1.83
CA VAL A 36 16.30 -10.00 2.91
C VAL A 36 16.30 -10.74 4.26
N VAL A 37 15.92 -12.01 4.28
CA VAL A 37 15.93 -12.83 5.51
C VAL A 37 17.36 -13.14 5.97
N LYS A 38 18.33 -13.27 5.06
CA LYS A 38 19.75 -13.40 5.42
C LYS A 38 20.27 -12.13 6.10
N ASP A 39 19.88 -10.97 5.60
CA ASP A 39 20.24 -9.66 6.16
C ASP A 39 19.36 -9.23 7.34
N ARG A 40 18.46 -10.10 7.83
CA ARG A 40 17.53 -9.78 8.93
C ARG A 40 18.24 -9.26 10.18
N SER A 41 19.47 -9.69 10.44
CA SER A 41 20.24 -9.26 11.61
C SER A 41 20.69 -7.81 11.52
N ALA A 42 20.97 -7.31 10.31
CA ALA A 42 21.28 -5.91 10.07
C ALA A 42 20.02 -5.05 10.18
N VAL A 43 18.92 -5.50 9.56
CA VAL A 43 17.62 -4.80 9.61
C VAL A 43 17.07 -4.74 11.03
N ALA A 44 17.19 -5.82 11.81
CA ALA A 44 16.75 -5.86 13.21
C ALA A 44 17.54 -4.87 14.09
N LYS A 45 18.84 -4.66 13.82
CA LYS A 45 19.65 -3.69 14.57
C LYS A 45 19.32 -2.24 14.19
N GLU A 46 19.04 -1.97 12.93
CA GLU A 46 18.77 -0.61 12.44
C GLU A 46 17.34 -0.14 12.73
N HIS A 47 16.36 -1.05 12.67
CA HIS A 47 14.94 -0.71 12.71
C HIS A 47 14.14 -1.46 13.79
N GLY A 48 14.71 -2.45 14.47
CA GLY A 48 14.02 -3.24 15.50
C GLY A 48 12.99 -4.23 14.96
N TRP A 49 13.03 -4.53 13.65
CA TRP A 49 12.06 -5.43 13.01
C TRP A 49 12.52 -6.88 13.03
N THR A 50 11.57 -7.79 13.29
CA THR A 50 11.74 -9.23 13.11
C THR A 50 11.21 -9.66 11.75
N LEU A 51 12.07 -10.24 10.93
CA LEU A 51 11.72 -10.71 9.58
C LEU A 51 11.85 -12.22 9.52
N ASP A 52 10.74 -12.88 9.16
CA ASP A 52 10.69 -14.32 8.97
C ASP A 52 10.10 -14.67 7.60
N LEU A 53 10.63 -15.75 7.00
CA LEU A 53 10.13 -16.25 5.73
C LEU A 53 8.85 -17.06 5.97
N LEU A 54 7.75 -16.60 5.41
CA LEU A 54 6.50 -17.35 5.43
C LEU A 54 6.62 -18.58 4.52
N SER A 55 6.28 -19.76 5.02
CA SER A 55 6.33 -21.01 4.25
C SER A 55 5.24 -22.00 4.68
N GLY A 56 4.96 -22.99 3.82
CA GLY A 56 3.99 -24.05 4.08
C GLY A 56 2.56 -23.52 4.29
N ASP A 57 1.90 -24.01 5.34
CA ASP A 57 0.51 -23.66 5.67
C ASP A 57 0.29 -22.16 5.90
N HIS A 58 1.27 -21.48 6.52
CA HIS A 58 1.15 -20.05 6.80
C HIS A 58 1.15 -19.23 5.50
N GLU A 59 2.01 -19.61 4.56
CA GLU A 59 2.06 -19.00 3.24
C GLU A 59 0.77 -19.26 2.46
N GLN A 60 0.28 -20.51 2.48
CA GLN A 60 -0.97 -20.86 1.81
C GLN A 60 -2.16 -20.06 2.39
N ARG A 61 -2.26 -19.94 3.72
CA ARG A 61 -3.31 -19.14 4.38
C ARG A 61 -3.21 -17.67 3.99
N TYR A 62 -2.02 -17.10 3.95
CA TYR A 62 -1.82 -15.72 3.51
C TYR A 62 -2.27 -15.51 2.05
N TRP A 63 -1.89 -16.40 1.14
CA TRP A 63 -2.36 -16.32 -0.25
C TRP A 63 -3.87 -16.49 -0.38
N GLN A 64 -4.47 -17.42 0.37
CA GLN A 64 -5.92 -17.59 0.41
C GLN A 64 -6.63 -16.33 0.90
N LYS A 65 -6.13 -15.69 1.96
CA LYS A 65 -6.65 -14.40 2.47
C LYS A 65 -6.65 -13.36 1.35
N ILE A 66 -5.51 -13.17 0.66
CA ILE A 66 -5.40 -12.19 -0.44
C ILE A 66 -6.43 -12.47 -1.54
N LEU A 67 -6.62 -13.74 -1.92
CA LEU A 67 -7.57 -14.11 -2.96
C LEU A 67 -9.02 -13.85 -2.54
N VAL A 68 -9.37 -14.17 -1.30
CA VAL A 68 -10.70 -13.89 -0.74
C VAL A 68 -10.93 -12.38 -0.67
N ASP A 69 -9.99 -11.60 -0.14
CA ASP A 69 -10.10 -10.14 -0.04
C ASP A 69 -10.26 -9.50 -1.41
N ARG A 70 -9.51 -9.98 -2.41
CA ARG A 70 -9.66 -9.54 -3.80
C ARG A 70 -11.06 -9.85 -4.34
N GLN A 71 -11.58 -11.04 -4.08
CA GLN A 71 -12.90 -11.46 -4.52
C GLN A 71 -14.01 -10.64 -3.86
N VAL A 72 -13.91 -10.39 -2.55
CA VAL A 72 -14.83 -9.51 -1.80
C VAL A 72 -14.79 -8.10 -2.37
N LYS A 73 -13.59 -7.55 -2.64
CA LYS A 73 -13.42 -6.22 -3.22
C LYS A 73 -14.02 -6.11 -4.62
N LEU A 74 -13.88 -7.15 -5.44
CA LEU A 74 -14.43 -7.19 -6.80
C LEU A 74 -15.97 -7.29 -6.79
N ASN A 75 -16.52 -8.09 -5.89
CA ASN A 75 -17.96 -8.32 -5.78
C ASN A 75 -18.70 -7.25 -4.98
N ARG A 76 -17.97 -6.31 -4.34
CA ARG A 76 -18.59 -5.25 -3.56
C ARG A 76 -19.56 -4.47 -4.46
N PRO A 77 -20.86 -4.41 -4.12
CA PRO A 77 -21.82 -3.68 -4.92
C PRO A 77 -21.40 -2.21 -4.97
N ARG A 78 -21.15 -1.73 -6.18
CA ARG A 78 -20.81 -0.33 -6.41
C ARG A 78 -22.09 0.50 -6.37
N GLU A 79 -22.11 1.54 -5.54
CA GLU A 79 -23.14 2.57 -5.61
C GLU A 79 -23.14 3.21 -7.00
N LYS A 80 -24.25 3.02 -7.71
CA LYS A 80 -24.45 3.60 -9.04
C LYS A 80 -25.11 4.97 -8.87
N LYS A 81 -24.31 6.04 -8.84
CA LYS A 81 -24.84 7.41 -8.92
C LYS A 81 -25.51 7.64 -10.28
N ARG A 82 -26.77 8.07 -10.28
CA ARG A 82 -27.60 8.26 -11.49
C ARG A 82 -28.28 9.62 -11.50
N GLY A 83 -28.72 10.07 -12.69
CA GLY A 83 -29.52 11.28 -12.87
C GLY A 83 -28.93 12.50 -12.18
N THR A 84 -29.74 13.16 -11.34
CA THR A 84 -29.40 14.37 -10.59
C THR A 84 -28.20 14.18 -9.66
N GLU A 85 -28.04 13.02 -9.04
CA GLU A 85 -26.93 12.74 -8.14
C GLU A 85 -25.57 12.77 -8.87
N LYS A 86 -25.55 12.38 -10.15
CA LYS A 86 -24.36 12.48 -11.00
C LYS A 86 -24.00 13.95 -11.28
N LEU A 87 -25.00 14.81 -11.46
CA LEU A 87 -24.80 16.24 -11.71
C LEU A 87 -24.28 16.94 -10.44
N ILE A 88 -24.88 16.65 -9.29
CA ILE A 88 -24.43 17.17 -7.99
C ILE A 88 -22.98 16.75 -7.73
N SER A 89 -22.65 15.46 -7.86
CA SER A 89 -21.28 14.99 -7.64
C SER A 89 -20.26 15.60 -8.61
N LYS A 90 -20.68 15.91 -9.86
CA LYS A 90 -19.82 16.62 -10.81
C LYS A 90 -19.60 18.08 -10.39
N ALA A 91 -20.64 18.77 -9.93
CA ALA A 91 -20.55 20.14 -9.43
C ALA A 91 -19.66 20.22 -8.18
N GLU A 92 -19.86 19.33 -7.21
CA GLU A 92 -19.06 19.22 -5.98
C GLU A 92 -17.56 19.06 -6.30
N LYS A 93 -17.21 18.17 -7.24
CA LYS A 93 -15.81 17.98 -7.66
C LYS A 93 -15.20 19.24 -8.26
N ILE A 94 -15.95 19.99 -9.07
CA ILE A 94 -15.48 21.24 -9.68
C ILE A 94 -15.25 22.30 -8.61
N ILE A 95 -16.18 22.43 -7.66
CA ILE A 95 -16.06 23.37 -6.54
C ILE A 95 -14.83 23.04 -5.69
N MET A 96 -14.66 21.77 -5.30
CA MET A 96 -13.48 21.34 -4.52
C MET A 96 -12.16 21.58 -5.27
N ALA A 97 -12.11 21.31 -6.57
CA ALA A 97 -10.91 21.55 -7.38
C ALA A 97 -10.54 23.04 -7.42
N ARG A 98 -11.54 23.92 -7.64
CA ARG A 98 -11.36 25.37 -7.61
C ARG A 98 -10.90 25.87 -6.24
N ALA A 99 -11.49 25.37 -5.16
CA ALA A 99 -11.08 25.71 -3.80
C ALA A 99 -9.62 25.28 -3.52
N LYS A 100 -9.24 24.07 -3.95
CA LYS A 100 -7.86 23.58 -3.81
C LYS A 100 -6.86 24.41 -4.62
N GLU A 101 -7.25 24.87 -5.79
CA GLU A 101 -6.41 25.74 -6.63
C GLU A 101 -6.26 27.15 -6.06
N ALA A 102 -7.35 27.74 -5.57
CA ALA A 102 -7.32 29.04 -4.89
C ALA A 102 -6.47 29.03 -3.61
N ASN A 103 -6.38 27.87 -2.94
CA ASN A 103 -5.58 27.69 -1.72
C ASN A 103 -4.11 27.30 -1.99
N LYS A 104 -3.62 27.36 -3.24
CA LYS A 104 -2.19 27.20 -3.52
C LYS A 104 -1.48 28.51 -3.17
N HIS A 105 -0.46 28.42 -2.30
CA HIS A 105 0.37 29.56 -1.95
C HIS A 105 1.23 29.95 -3.17
N ILE A 106 1.23 31.23 -3.53
CA ILE A 106 2.05 31.77 -4.62
C ILE A 106 3.49 31.86 -4.10
N HIS A 107 4.41 31.09 -4.69
CA HIS A 107 5.83 31.18 -4.38
C HIS A 107 6.47 32.23 -5.30
N PHE A 108 6.86 33.37 -4.73
CA PHE A 108 7.69 34.35 -5.42
C PHE A 108 9.14 33.90 -5.31
N GLN A 109 9.82 33.75 -6.44
CA GLN A 109 11.27 33.61 -6.45
C GLN A 109 11.86 34.98 -6.11
N ASP A 110 12.53 35.08 -4.97
CA ASP A 110 13.24 36.29 -4.58
C ASP A 110 14.32 36.58 -5.62
N VAL A 111 14.25 37.79 -6.19
CA VAL A 111 15.20 38.36 -7.15
C VAL A 111 16.40 38.93 -6.42
#